data_AF-A0A485LSP4-F1
#
_entry.id   AF-A0A485LSP4-F1
#
_cell.length_a   1.000
_cell.length_b   1.000
_cell.length_c   1.000
_cell.angle_alpha   90.00
_cell.angle_beta   90.00
_cell.angle_gamma   90.00
#
_symmetry.space_group_name_H-M   'P 1'
#
loop_
_entity.id
_entity.type
_entity.pdbx_description
1 polymer ?
#
loop_
_entity_poly.entity_id
_entity_poly.type
_entity_poly.pdbx_seq_one_letter_code
_entity_poly.pdbx_strand_id
1 'polypeptide(L)'
;MGQTRLEGKPRRQDPSSGEESTVTAPPRTTMERMGCTGCDRMIQLKPVFQRNNKDKKKNIRCFPHCCPARGGHKSSGFCGSSVYVLTDRVCDVVVCRYESDANDPSTTIVVGHSYDRSFVDRAIMCPAVSAGVEMGLNRFVLNPDVNKKGWSYPYDTRIEKNRQHRLSVYLMQSTDTPASQQATCVDEVHSAWFTMRSTRMPKRSVADEDDMLPRESAMWSKPRLASVVSVMHSAAKQRRRLHGATPSRPSTPLTAQRHPTDNKWAVFNPMWHIR
;
A
#
# COMPACT_ATOMS: atom_id res chain seq x y z
N MET A 1 -33.83 11.17 -95.11
CA MET A 1 -32.55 11.79 -94.69
C MET A 1 -32.83 12.49 -93.37
N GLY A 2 -32.47 12.02 -92.17
CA GLY A 2 -31.34 11.20 -91.75
C GLY A 2 -30.40 12.08 -90.92
N GLN A 3 -30.73 12.37 -89.66
CA GLN A 3 -29.76 12.95 -88.72
C GLN A 3 -29.89 12.28 -87.34
N THR A 4 -28.76 11.73 -86.93
CA THR A 4 -28.53 10.80 -85.84
C THR A 4 -28.20 11.53 -84.54
N ARG A 5 -28.75 11.00 -83.45
CA ARG A 5 -28.56 11.40 -82.05
C ARG A 5 -27.18 10.94 -81.56
N LEU A 6 -26.37 11.84 -81.01
CA LEU A 6 -25.10 11.52 -80.35
C LEU A 6 -25.33 11.36 -78.84
N GLU A 7 -25.14 10.14 -78.34
CA GLU A 7 -25.16 9.80 -76.91
C GLU A 7 -23.83 10.15 -76.23
N GLY A 8 -23.90 10.88 -75.13
CA GLY A 8 -22.76 11.23 -74.28
C GLY A 8 -22.40 10.08 -73.33
N LYS A 9 -21.13 9.67 -73.36
CA LYS A 9 -20.54 8.66 -72.46
C LYS A 9 -20.31 9.23 -71.05
N PRO A 10 -20.70 8.53 -69.97
CA PRO A 10 -20.37 8.94 -68.61
C PRO A 10 -18.90 8.63 -68.27
N ARG A 11 -18.21 9.65 -67.72
CA ARG A 11 -16.82 9.62 -67.28
C ARG A 11 -16.74 8.90 -65.93
N ARG A 12 -16.06 7.75 -65.88
CA ARG A 12 -15.74 7.02 -64.63
C ARG A 12 -14.85 7.92 -63.76
N GLN A 13 -15.23 8.09 -62.49
CA GLN A 13 -14.40 8.67 -61.45
C GLN A 13 -13.71 7.52 -60.71
N ASP A 14 -12.38 7.59 -60.64
CA ASP A 14 -11.57 6.64 -59.88
C ASP A 14 -11.64 7.00 -58.38
N PRO A 15 -11.88 6.02 -57.48
CA PRO A 15 -11.83 6.24 -56.04
C PRO A 15 -10.37 6.32 -55.60
N SER A 16 -9.91 7.50 -55.17
CA SER A 16 -8.62 7.66 -54.52
C SER A 16 -8.67 7.05 -53.13
N SER A 17 -8.06 5.87 -52.99
CA SER A 17 -7.78 5.21 -51.72
C SER A 17 -6.69 5.99 -50.97
N GLY A 18 -7.10 7.01 -50.22
CA GLY A 18 -6.29 7.61 -49.17
C GLY A 18 -6.35 6.72 -47.94
N GLU A 19 -5.41 5.78 -47.84
CA GLU A 19 -5.17 5.02 -46.61
C GLU A 19 -4.55 5.97 -45.56
N GLU A 20 -5.42 6.62 -44.80
CA GLU A 20 -5.05 7.34 -43.59
C GLU A 20 -4.55 6.33 -42.55
N SER A 21 -3.25 6.05 -42.60
CA SER A 21 -2.54 5.26 -41.59
C SER A 21 -2.64 5.97 -40.25
N THR A 22 -3.70 5.64 -39.51
CA THR A 22 -3.81 5.90 -38.07
C THR A 22 -2.73 5.08 -37.39
N VAL A 23 -1.59 5.75 -37.14
CA VAL A 23 -0.48 5.22 -36.35
C VAL A 23 -1.02 4.93 -34.95
N THR A 24 -1.52 3.72 -34.77
CA THR A 24 -2.01 3.22 -33.50
C THR A 24 -0.77 2.99 -32.65
N ALA A 25 -0.48 3.94 -31.75
CA ALA A 25 0.62 3.83 -30.81
C ALA A 25 0.51 2.49 -30.07
N PRO A 26 1.62 1.78 -29.82
CA PRO A 26 1.59 0.49 -29.16
C PRO A 26 0.91 0.61 -27.79
N PRO A 27 0.17 -0.43 -27.36
CA PRO A 27 -0.50 -0.41 -26.05
C PRO A 27 0.56 -0.24 -24.96
N ARG A 28 0.52 0.92 -24.28
CA ARG A 28 1.41 1.22 -23.15
C ARG A 28 1.21 0.16 -22.08
N THR A 29 2.31 -0.31 -21.51
CA THR A 29 2.21 -1.31 -20.43
C THR A 29 1.52 -0.69 -19.21
N THR A 30 0.77 -1.48 -18.45
CA THR A 30 -0.01 -0.97 -17.31
C THR A 30 0.85 -0.23 -16.28
N MET A 31 2.12 -0.62 -16.09
CA MET A 31 3.03 0.04 -15.16
C MET A 31 3.54 1.41 -15.64
N GLU A 32 3.53 1.68 -16.95
CA GLU A 32 3.89 2.99 -17.52
C GLU A 32 2.85 4.09 -17.26
N ARG A 33 1.76 3.75 -16.57
CA ARG A 33 0.66 4.65 -16.28
C ARG A 33 0.54 5.05 -14.81
N MET A 34 1.41 4.53 -13.93
CA MET A 34 1.38 4.82 -12.48
C MET A 34 2.68 5.44 -11.98
N GLY A 35 2.66 6.70 -11.54
CA GLY A 35 3.86 7.43 -11.12
C GLY A 35 3.76 8.15 -9.78
N CYS A 36 4.89 8.66 -9.30
CA CYS A 36 5.01 9.32 -8.01
C CYS A 36 4.84 10.83 -8.17
N THR A 37 3.84 11.43 -7.50
CA THR A 37 3.60 12.89 -7.52
C THR A 37 4.70 13.75 -6.87
N GLY A 38 5.76 13.13 -6.35
CA GLY A 38 6.88 13.86 -5.74
C GLY A 38 8.07 14.02 -6.67
N CYS A 39 8.43 12.96 -7.40
CA CYS A 39 9.58 12.95 -8.30
C CYS A 39 9.19 12.80 -9.78
N ASP A 40 7.89 12.72 -10.06
CA ASP A 40 7.24 12.47 -11.34
C ASP A 40 7.72 11.23 -12.10
N ARG A 41 8.51 10.36 -11.44
CA ARG A 41 8.97 9.10 -12.00
C ARG A 41 7.89 8.03 -11.91
N MET A 42 7.93 7.13 -12.89
CA MET A 42 7.18 5.88 -12.86
C MET A 42 7.50 5.11 -11.58
N ILE A 43 6.48 4.55 -10.95
CA ILE A 43 6.64 3.84 -9.69
C ILE A 43 7.22 2.46 -9.95
N GLN A 44 8.40 2.23 -9.39
CA GLN A 44 8.92 0.90 -9.14
C GLN A 44 8.73 0.57 -7.66
N LEU A 45 7.78 -0.32 -7.38
CA LEU A 45 7.50 -0.71 -6.00
C LEU A 45 8.62 -1.58 -5.43
N LYS A 46 8.84 -1.44 -4.13
CA LYS A 46 9.62 -2.42 -3.37
C LYS A 46 8.85 -3.73 -3.31
N PRO A 47 9.52 -4.90 -3.35
CA PRO A 47 8.86 -6.20 -3.23
C PRO A 47 8.29 -6.44 -1.82
N VAL A 48 8.74 -5.66 -0.82
CA VAL A 48 8.33 -5.80 0.57
C VAL A 48 8.14 -4.42 1.19
N PHE A 49 6.98 -4.21 1.83
CA PHE A 49 6.71 -3.02 2.63
C PHE A 49 6.54 -3.35 4.11
N GLN A 50 6.84 -2.37 4.94
CA GLN A 50 6.65 -2.45 6.38
C GLN A 50 5.29 -1.87 6.77
N ARG A 51 4.53 -2.60 7.59
CA ARG A 51 3.27 -2.14 8.15
C ARG A 51 3.48 -1.39 9.45
N ASN A 52 3.10 -0.11 9.53
CA ASN A 52 3.06 0.64 10.77
C ASN A 52 1.66 0.61 11.41
N ASN A 53 1.59 0.50 12.73
CA ASN A 53 0.36 0.68 13.49
C ASN A 53 0.49 1.97 14.29
N LYS A 54 -0.05 3.07 13.73
CA LYS A 54 -0.06 4.38 14.37
C LYS A 54 -1.51 4.76 14.63
N ASP A 55 -1.82 5.19 15.85
CA ASP A 55 -3.16 5.65 16.23
C ASP A 55 -4.27 4.60 15.98
N LYS A 56 -3.97 3.33 16.25
CA LYS A 56 -4.82 2.15 15.95
C LYS A 56 -5.13 1.96 14.46
N LYS A 57 -4.56 2.80 13.58
CA LYS A 57 -4.67 2.70 12.13
C LYS A 57 -3.45 1.99 11.57
N LYS A 58 -3.74 1.00 10.76
CA LYS A 58 -2.78 0.17 10.05
C LYS A 58 -2.41 0.88 8.74
N ASN A 59 -1.15 1.28 8.59
CA ASN A 59 -0.66 2.01 7.42
C ASN A 59 0.54 1.31 6.78
N ILE A 60 0.70 1.44 5.46
CA ILE A 60 1.93 1.05 4.76
C ILE A 60 2.96 2.18 4.92
N ARG A 61 4.16 1.83 5.41
CA ARG A 61 5.24 2.80 5.56
C ARG A 61 6.01 2.92 4.25
N CYS A 62 6.29 4.16 3.87
CA CYS A 62 7.12 4.51 2.70
C CYS A 62 6.59 3.97 1.36
N PHE A 63 5.28 3.86 1.21
CA PHE A 63 4.62 3.53 -0.06
C PHE A 63 4.37 4.80 -0.89
N PRO A 64 4.54 4.78 -2.22
CA PRO A 64 5.15 3.71 -3.03
C PRO A 64 6.67 3.60 -2.82
N HIS A 65 7.33 4.70 -2.45
CA HIS A 65 8.73 4.75 -2.04
C HIS A 65 8.96 6.00 -1.17
N CYS A 66 10.16 6.13 -0.58
CA CYS A 66 10.60 7.38 0.03
C CYS A 66 11.05 8.35 -1.06
N CYS A 67 10.21 9.31 -1.41
CA CYS A 67 10.54 10.24 -2.49
C CYS A 67 11.57 11.28 -2.02
N PRO A 68 12.77 11.36 -2.63
CA PRO A 68 13.80 12.33 -2.24
C PRO A 68 13.31 13.78 -2.37
N ALA A 69 12.55 14.07 -3.43
CA ALA A 69 11.93 15.38 -3.65
C ALA A 69 10.88 15.76 -2.59
N ARG A 70 10.46 14.82 -1.73
CA ARG A 70 9.58 15.06 -0.58
C ARG A 70 10.29 14.89 0.77
N GLY A 71 11.62 14.99 0.79
CA GLY A 71 12.44 14.87 2.00
C GLY A 71 12.83 13.44 2.38
N GLY A 72 12.59 12.46 1.51
CA GLY A 72 13.11 11.10 1.67
C GLY A 72 12.54 10.32 2.86
N HIS A 73 13.35 9.39 3.38
CA HIS A 73 12.95 8.54 4.49
C HIS A 73 12.92 9.32 5.80
N LYS A 74 11.85 9.14 6.59
CA LYS A 74 11.70 9.76 7.91
C LYS A 74 11.69 8.68 8.98
N SER A 75 12.47 8.87 10.04
CA SER A 75 12.52 7.97 11.20
C SER A 75 11.15 7.86 11.90
N SER A 76 10.38 8.95 11.91
CA SER A 76 9.02 9.01 12.43
C SER A 76 8.01 9.53 11.40
N GLY A 77 6.74 9.15 11.56
CA GLY A 77 5.64 9.61 10.69
C GLY A 77 5.57 8.91 9.32
N PHE A 78 4.94 9.59 8.36
CA PHE A 78 4.73 9.10 7.00
C PHE A 78 5.82 9.65 6.05
N CYS A 79 6.55 8.74 5.41
CA CYS A 79 7.67 8.97 4.47
C CYS A 79 7.29 8.66 3.01
N GLY A 80 6.04 8.24 2.77
CA GLY A 80 5.55 7.87 1.44
C GLY A 80 5.18 9.08 0.58
N SER A 81 4.71 8.82 -0.62
CA SER A 81 4.22 9.85 -1.55
C SER A 81 2.86 9.46 -2.12
N SER A 82 2.16 10.44 -2.69
CA SER A 82 0.91 10.20 -3.41
C SER A 82 1.26 9.64 -4.78
N VAL A 83 0.38 8.79 -5.29
CA VAL A 83 0.54 8.15 -6.60
C VAL A 83 -0.32 8.92 -7.60
N TYR A 84 0.15 9.12 -8.83
CA TYR A 84 -0.71 9.52 -9.92
C TYR A 84 -0.94 8.36 -10.87
N VAL A 85 -2.07 8.38 -11.57
CA VAL A 85 -2.39 7.49 -12.67
C VAL A 85 -2.76 8.31 -13.90
N LEU A 86 -2.33 7.85 -15.07
CA LEU A 86 -2.63 8.42 -16.38
C LEU A 86 -3.54 7.48 -17.18
N THR A 87 -4.54 8.03 -17.86
CA THR A 87 -5.42 7.26 -18.76
C THR A 87 -5.88 8.10 -19.94
N ASP A 88 -6.05 7.46 -21.08
CA ASP A 88 -6.68 8.03 -22.28
C ASP A 88 -8.20 7.82 -22.31
N ARG A 89 -8.73 7.04 -21.36
CA ARG A 89 -10.17 6.76 -21.28
C ARG A 89 -10.93 7.90 -20.63
N VAL A 90 -12.18 8.05 -21.06
CA VAL A 90 -13.15 8.95 -20.42
C VAL A 90 -13.68 8.24 -19.18
N CYS A 91 -13.38 8.79 -18.01
CA CYS A 91 -13.84 8.29 -16.73
C CYS A 91 -14.01 9.45 -15.75
N ASP A 92 -14.99 9.33 -14.86
CA ASP A 92 -15.36 10.33 -13.86
C ASP A 92 -15.23 9.79 -12.42
N VAL A 93 -15.08 8.47 -12.28
CA VAL A 93 -14.93 7.81 -10.98
C VAL A 93 -13.67 6.96 -10.98
N VAL A 94 -12.90 7.02 -9.88
CA VAL A 94 -11.67 6.24 -9.70
C VAL A 94 -11.77 5.40 -8.45
N VAL A 95 -11.72 4.07 -8.61
CA VAL A 95 -11.69 3.11 -7.52
C VAL A 95 -10.25 2.70 -7.24
N CYS A 96 -9.70 3.24 -6.17
CA CYS A 96 -8.38 2.85 -5.65
C CYS A 96 -8.55 1.83 -4.53
N ARG A 97 -8.04 0.61 -4.72
CA ARG A 97 -8.11 -0.46 -3.72
C ARG A 97 -6.86 -1.31 -3.68
N TYR A 98 -6.62 -1.97 -2.56
CA TYR A 98 -5.61 -3.01 -2.47
C TYR A 98 -6.23 -4.36 -2.79
N GLU A 99 -5.50 -5.16 -3.56
CA GLU A 99 -5.86 -6.53 -3.84
C GLU A 99 -4.87 -7.50 -3.21
N SER A 100 -5.31 -8.74 -3.03
CA SER A 100 -4.44 -9.85 -2.66
C SER A 100 -4.61 -11.02 -3.62
N ASP A 101 -3.56 -11.82 -3.75
CA ASP A 101 -3.57 -13.11 -4.47
C ASP A 101 -4.63 -14.09 -3.91
N ALA A 102 -5.02 -13.92 -2.65
CA ALA A 102 -6.09 -14.67 -1.98
C ALA A 102 -7.45 -13.96 -1.98
N ASN A 103 -7.65 -12.92 -2.80
CA ASN A 103 -8.95 -12.28 -2.92
C ASN A 103 -9.98 -13.25 -3.51
N ASP A 104 -11.22 -13.16 -3.03
CA ASP A 104 -12.34 -13.86 -3.65
C ASP A 104 -12.55 -13.33 -5.08
N PRO A 105 -12.49 -14.20 -6.12
CA PRO A 105 -12.74 -13.83 -7.51
C PRO A 105 -14.05 -13.06 -7.70
N SER A 106 -15.09 -13.35 -6.89
CA SER A 106 -16.40 -12.68 -6.97
C SER A 106 -16.35 -11.18 -6.67
N THR A 107 -15.29 -10.72 -5.99
CA THR A 107 -15.09 -9.31 -5.62
C THR A 107 -14.21 -8.57 -6.62
N THR A 108 -13.76 -9.24 -7.68
CA THR A 108 -12.86 -8.67 -8.69
C THR A 108 -13.63 -7.72 -9.60
N ILE A 109 -13.05 -6.54 -9.82
CA ILE A 109 -13.56 -5.59 -10.80
C ILE A 109 -12.94 -5.96 -12.15
N VAL A 110 -13.78 -6.05 -13.17
CA VAL A 110 -13.43 -6.50 -14.52
C VAL A 110 -13.75 -5.36 -15.49
N VAL A 111 -12.79 -5.04 -16.36
CA VAL A 111 -12.97 -4.05 -17.42
C VAL A 111 -14.10 -4.49 -18.36
N GLY A 112 -14.97 -3.55 -18.73
CA GLY A 112 -16.17 -3.74 -19.54
C GLY A 112 -17.43 -4.08 -18.74
N HIS A 113 -17.31 -4.43 -17.45
CA HIS A 113 -18.46 -4.75 -16.61
C HIS A 113 -19.05 -3.49 -15.93
N SER A 114 -20.37 -3.49 -15.75
CA SER A 114 -21.10 -2.48 -14.99
C SER A 114 -21.34 -2.93 -13.55
N TYR A 115 -21.17 -1.98 -12.63
CA TYR A 115 -21.33 -2.19 -11.20
C TYR A 115 -22.29 -1.16 -10.63
N ASP A 116 -23.11 -1.57 -9.65
CA ASP A 116 -23.97 -0.65 -8.94
C ASP A 116 -23.15 0.38 -8.16
N ARG A 117 -23.65 1.61 -8.08
CA ARG A 117 -22.93 2.71 -7.40
C ARG A 117 -22.55 2.37 -5.96
N SER A 118 -23.43 1.68 -5.24
CA SER A 118 -23.16 1.27 -3.86
C SER A 118 -21.96 0.32 -3.74
N PHE A 119 -21.75 -0.56 -4.72
CA PHE A 119 -20.57 -1.44 -4.75
C PHE A 119 -19.31 -0.62 -5.00
N VAL A 120 -19.36 0.29 -5.99
CA VAL A 120 -18.25 1.18 -6.35
C VAL A 120 -17.80 2.01 -5.14
N ASP A 121 -18.74 2.65 -4.45
CA ASP A 121 -18.44 3.49 -3.27
C ASP A 121 -17.80 2.67 -2.14
N ARG A 122 -18.24 1.43 -1.91
CA ARG A 122 -17.64 0.52 -0.90
C ARG A 122 -16.27 0.00 -1.31
N ALA A 123 -15.98 -0.08 -2.61
CA ALA A 123 -14.71 -0.58 -3.12
C ALA A 123 -13.57 0.46 -3.00
N ILE A 124 -13.89 1.75 -2.83
CA ILE A 124 -12.90 2.83 -2.69
C ILE A 124 -12.21 2.73 -1.32
N MET A 125 -10.92 2.42 -1.32
CA MET A 125 -10.10 2.34 -0.09
C MET A 125 -9.20 3.55 0.09
N CYS A 126 -8.92 4.30 -0.98
CA CYS A 126 -8.13 5.52 -0.93
C CYS A 126 -8.79 6.61 -1.78
N PRO A 127 -8.78 7.88 -1.33
CA PRO A 127 -9.38 8.96 -2.10
C PRO A 127 -8.57 9.22 -3.37
N ALA A 128 -9.25 9.58 -4.45
CA ALA A 128 -8.65 9.98 -5.71
C ALA A 128 -9.25 11.32 -6.16
N VAL A 129 -8.43 12.16 -6.79
CA VAL A 129 -8.86 13.45 -7.33
C VAL A 129 -8.37 13.62 -8.76
N SER A 130 -9.18 14.21 -9.63
CA SER A 130 -8.71 14.62 -10.96
C SER A 130 -7.68 15.75 -10.80
N ALA A 131 -6.59 15.66 -11.54
CA ALA A 131 -5.46 16.59 -11.53
C ALA A 131 -5.17 17.17 -12.93
N GLY A 132 -6.19 17.16 -13.81
CA GLY A 132 -6.11 17.72 -15.16
C GLY A 132 -5.60 16.73 -16.21
N VAL A 133 -4.97 17.26 -17.24
CA VAL A 133 -4.46 16.49 -18.39
C VAL A 133 -2.94 16.65 -18.48
N GLU A 134 -2.22 15.54 -18.67
CA GLU A 134 -0.78 15.50 -18.84
C GLU A 134 -0.44 14.66 -20.08
N MET A 135 0.31 15.23 -21.03
CA MET A 135 0.65 14.57 -22.30
C MET A 135 -0.57 14.03 -23.07
N GLY A 136 -1.71 14.73 -22.99
CA GLY A 136 -2.97 14.30 -23.62
C GLY A 136 -3.71 13.19 -22.85
N LEU A 137 -3.23 12.78 -21.68
CA LEU A 137 -3.85 11.77 -20.83
C LEU A 137 -4.48 12.42 -19.59
N ASN A 138 -5.65 11.95 -19.17
CA ASN A 138 -6.28 12.34 -17.92
C ASN A 138 -5.42 11.88 -16.74
N ARG A 139 -5.08 12.80 -15.84
CA ARG A 139 -4.27 12.54 -14.65
C ARG A 139 -5.15 12.52 -13.41
N PHE A 140 -5.03 11.45 -12.63
CA PHE A 140 -5.66 11.33 -11.31
C PHE A 140 -4.60 11.18 -10.23
N VAL A 141 -4.77 11.88 -9.10
CA VAL A 141 -3.90 11.75 -7.93
C VAL A 141 -4.60 10.93 -6.85
N LEU A 142 -3.98 9.81 -6.50
CA LEU A 142 -4.38 8.88 -5.46
C LEU A 142 -3.76 9.28 -4.13
N ASN A 143 -4.61 9.33 -3.10
CA ASN A 143 -4.28 9.71 -1.74
C ASN A 143 -3.52 11.05 -1.66
N PRO A 144 -4.12 12.18 -2.12
CA PRO A 144 -3.44 13.49 -2.14
C PRO A 144 -2.96 13.95 -0.75
N ASP A 145 -3.64 13.52 0.32
CA ASP A 145 -3.32 13.83 1.72
C ASP A 145 -2.31 12.87 2.38
N VAL A 146 -1.49 12.14 1.61
CA VAL A 146 -0.60 11.07 2.13
C VAL A 146 0.27 11.52 3.31
N ASN A 147 0.71 12.78 3.33
CA ASN A 147 1.58 13.32 4.38
C ASN A 147 0.87 13.42 5.73
N LYS A 148 -0.46 13.57 5.71
CA LYS A 148 -1.31 13.70 6.91
C LYS A 148 -1.88 12.35 7.32
N LYS A 149 -2.35 11.56 6.35
CA LYS A 149 -3.15 10.34 6.60
C LYS A 149 -2.36 9.05 6.41
N GLY A 150 -1.24 9.07 5.69
CA GLY A 150 -0.53 7.87 5.27
C GLY A 150 -1.33 7.03 4.27
N TRP A 151 -0.78 5.86 3.93
CA TRP A 151 -1.47 4.87 3.11
C TRP A 151 -2.17 3.86 4.02
N SER A 152 -3.47 4.07 4.25
CA SER A 152 -4.30 3.15 5.03
C SER A 152 -4.30 1.76 4.40
N TYR A 153 -4.17 0.72 5.22
CA TYR A 153 -4.09 -0.65 4.78
C TYR A 153 -4.89 -1.57 5.70
N PRO A 154 -6.12 -1.96 5.31
CA PRO A 154 -7.08 -2.54 6.25
C PRO A 154 -6.92 -4.05 6.48
N TYR A 155 -6.16 -4.78 5.66
CA TYR A 155 -6.04 -6.24 5.80
C TYR A 155 -5.54 -6.70 7.18
N ASP A 156 -6.06 -7.78 7.76
CA ASP A 156 -5.75 -8.10 9.15
C ASP A 156 -4.30 -8.58 9.40
N THR A 157 -3.78 -8.47 10.62
CA THR A 157 -2.45 -8.96 11.02
C THR A 157 -2.28 -10.48 10.93
N ARG A 158 -3.37 -11.22 10.74
CA ARG A 158 -3.33 -12.66 10.42
C ARG A 158 -3.03 -12.94 8.95
N ILE A 159 -2.80 -11.90 8.13
CA ILE A 159 -2.28 -12.06 6.77
C ILE A 159 -1.12 -13.06 6.81
N GLU A 160 -1.28 -14.13 6.05
CA GLU A 160 -0.23 -15.11 5.81
C GLU A 160 1.05 -14.39 5.37
N LYS A 161 2.19 -14.75 5.95
CA LYS A 161 3.46 -14.05 5.74
C LYS A 161 3.88 -13.93 4.27
N ASN A 162 3.30 -14.77 3.40
CA ASN A 162 3.63 -14.87 1.98
C ASN A 162 2.54 -14.30 1.07
N ARG A 163 1.46 -13.74 1.63
CA ARG A 163 0.37 -13.17 0.83
C ARG A 163 0.91 -12.00 0.01
N GLN A 164 0.70 -12.06 -1.30
CA GLN A 164 1.04 -10.98 -2.20
C GLN A 164 -0.11 -9.99 -2.30
N HIS A 165 0.25 -8.72 -2.44
CA HIS A 165 -0.67 -7.60 -2.51
C HIS A 165 -0.28 -6.67 -3.65
N ARG A 166 -1.26 -5.98 -4.22
CA ARG A 166 -1.02 -4.91 -5.21
C ARG A 166 -1.97 -3.75 -4.97
N LEU A 167 -1.58 -2.57 -5.41
CA LEU A 167 -2.50 -1.45 -5.55
C LEU A 167 -3.16 -1.56 -6.92
N SER A 168 -4.48 -1.67 -6.95
CA SER A 168 -5.29 -1.70 -8.17
C SER A 168 -6.13 -0.44 -8.26
N VAL A 169 -6.15 0.14 -9.44
CA VAL A 169 -6.86 1.38 -9.75
C VAL A 169 -7.78 1.09 -10.91
N TYR A 170 -9.08 1.15 -10.66
CA TYR A 170 -10.10 0.96 -11.68
C TYR A 170 -10.70 2.31 -12.05
N LEU A 171 -10.74 2.56 -13.34
CA LEU A 171 -11.26 3.79 -13.92
C LEU A 171 -12.68 3.47 -14.37
N MET A 172 -13.64 4.20 -13.82
CA MET A 172 -15.06 3.94 -13.94
C MET A 172 -15.71 5.11 -14.67
N GLN A 173 -16.60 4.78 -15.60
CA GLN A 173 -17.47 5.73 -16.29
C GLN A 173 -18.89 5.56 -15.74
N SER A 174 -19.38 6.56 -15.03
CA SER A 174 -20.78 6.59 -14.57
C SER A 174 -21.70 6.72 -15.77
N THR A 175 -22.77 5.93 -15.80
CA THR A 175 -23.87 6.11 -16.74
C THR A 175 -24.94 6.94 -16.06
N ASP A 176 -25.09 8.20 -16.46
CA ASP A 176 -26.11 9.12 -15.94
C ASP A 176 -27.50 8.84 -16.54
N THR A 177 -27.91 7.57 -16.55
CA THR A 177 -29.28 7.20 -16.88
C THR A 177 -30.11 7.22 -15.60
N PRO A 178 -31.23 7.97 -15.54
CA PRO A 178 -32.08 8.07 -14.34
C PRO A 178 -32.56 6.72 -13.80
N ALA A 179 -32.60 5.69 -14.64
CA ALA A 179 -33.07 4.34 -14.31
C ALA A 179 -32.00 3.44 -13.67
N SER A 180 -30.70 3.75 -13.80
CA SER A 180 -29.62 2.88 -13.32
C SER A 180 -28.43 3.69 -12.84
N GLN A 181 -28.26 3.78 -11.51
CA GLN A 181 -27.04 4.32 -10.88
C GLN A 181 -25.91 3.29 -10.97
N GLN A 182 -25.40 3.09 -12.18
CA GLN A 182 -24.32 2.15 -12.46
C GLN A 182 -23.08 2.89 -12.97
N ALA A 183 -21.93 2.25 -12.80
CA ALA A 183 -20.69 2.68 -13.40
C ALA A 183 -20.00 1.49 -14.07
N THR A 184 -19.52 1.70 -15.28
CA THR A 184 -18.80 0.70 -16.06
C THR A 184 -17.30 0.87 -15.86
N CYS A 185 -16.59 -0.21 -15.57
CA CYS A 185 -15.12 -0.17 -15.52
C CYS A 185 -14.58 -0.08 -16.94
N VAL A 186 -13.96 1.04 -17.30
CA VAL A 186 -13.45 1.28 -18.66
C VAL A 186 -11.96 0.95 -18.82
N ASP A 187 -11.23 0.92 -17.71
CA ASP A 187 -9.79 0.67 -17.70
C ASP A 187 -9.31 0.30 -16.29
N GLU A 188 -8.16 -0.36 -16.22
CA GLU A 188 -7.52 -0.77 -14.98
C GLU A 188 -6.01 -0.58 -15.01
N VAL A 189 -5.45 -0.15 -13.88
CA VAL A 189 -4.02 0.05 -13.69
C VAL A 189 -3.60 -0.62 -12.39
N HIS A 190 -2.64 -1.53 -12.50
CA HIS A 190 -2.11 -2.28 -11.37
C HIS A 190 -0.67 -1.89 -11.09
N SER A 191 -0.32 -1.81 -9.81
CA SER A 191 1.07 -1.85 -9.40
C SER A 191 1.64 -3.26 -9.52
N ALA A 192 2.97 -3.37 -9.43
CA ALA A 192 3.62 -4.66 -9.17
C ALA A 192 3.13 -5.26 -7.83
N TRP A 193 3.21 -6.59 -7.73
CA TRP A 193 2.94 -7.32 -6.50
C TRP A 193 4.03 -7.05 -5.44
N PHE A 194 3.61 -6.97 -4.18
CA PHE A 194 4.47 -6.79 -3.02
C PHE A 194 3.95 -7.58 -1.81
N THR A 195 4.80 -7.83 -0.84
CA THR A 195 4.42 -8.48 0.44
C THR A 195 4.50 -7.49 1.59
N MET A 196 3.82 -7.82 2.70
CA MET A 196 3.80 -6.98 3.89
C MET A 196 4.54 -7.66 5.05
N ARG A 197 5.43 -6.92 5.73
CA ARG A 197 6.09 -7.35 6.96
C ARG A 197 5.60 -6.55 8.17
N SER A 198 5.43 -7.24 9.29
CA SER A 198 5.15 -6.61 10.59
C SER A 198 6.37 -5.85 11.12
N THR A 199 6.14 -4.73 11.80
CA THR A 199 7.19 -3.92 12.46
C THR A 199 7.81 -4.58 13.68
N ARG A 200 7.15 -5.58 14.28
CA ARG A 200 7.72 -6.32 15.41
C ARG A 200 8.74 -7.32 14.90
N MET A 201 9.89 -6.82 14.45
CA MET A 201 11.09 -7.64 14.41
C MET A 201 11.36 -8.08 15.85
N PRO A 202 11.47 -9.39 16.15
CA PRO A 202 11.92 -9.81 17.46
C PRO A 202 13.25 -9.10 17.72
N LYS A 203 13.30 -8.38 18.85
CA LYS A 203 14.54 -7.79 19.34
C LYS A 203 15.51 -8.97 19.42
N ARG A 204 16.53 -9.02 18.56
CA ARG A 204 17.60 -10.02 18.70
C ARG A 204 18.09 -9.90 20.14
N SER A 205 17.80 -10.90 20.96
CA SER A 205 18.34 -10.96 22.31
C SER A 205 19.84 -11.11 22.17
N VAL A 206 20.59 -10.22 22.83
CA VAL A 206 22.06 -10.28 22.91
C VAL A 206 22.53 -11.60 23.55
N ALA A 207 21.61 -12.38 24.13
CA ALA A 207 21.88 -13.69 24.70
C ALA A 207 22.31 -14.78 23.69
N ASP A 208 22.18 -14.57 22.37
CA ASP A 208 22.67 -15.53 21.35
C ASP A 208 24.07 -15.18 20.80
N GLU A 209 24.69 -14.07 21.21
CA GLU A 209 26.04 -13.69 20.74
C GLU A 209 27.17 -14.23 21.64
N ASP A 210 26.88 -14.76 22.83
CA ASP A 210 27.90 -15.32 23.74
C ASP A 210 28.24 -16.81 23.47
N ASP A 211 27.49 -17.52 22.61
CA ASP A 211 27.70 -18.96 22.35
C ASP A 211 28.45 -19.26 21.02
N MET A 212 29.04 -18.22 20.40
CA MET A 212 29.81 -18.30 19.14
C MET A 212 31.26 -17.82 19.30
N LEU A 213 31.86 -17.98 20.49
CA LEU A 213 33.31 -17.95 20.62
C LEU A 213 33.91 -19.34 20.29
N PRO A 214 35.01 -19.41 19.50
CA PRO A 214 35.70 -20.67 19.25
C PRO A 214 36.23 -21.24 20.56
N ARG A 215 35.80 -22.45 20.90
CA ARG A 215 36.28 -23.21 22.05
C ARG A 215 37.68 -23.75 21.78
N GLU A 216 38.67 -22.87 21.72
CA GLU A 216 40.08 -23.24 21.81
C GLU A 216 40.69 -22.66 23.09
N SER A 217 41.36 -23.53 23.85
CA SER A 217 42.19 -23.25 25.04
C SER A 217 41.46 -23.01 26.37
N ALA A 218 41.20 -24.11 27.09
CA ALA A 218 41.51 -24.21 28.53
C ALA A 218 41.49 -25.70 28.98
N MET A 219 42.56 -26.42 28.67
CA MET A 219 43.02 -27.54 29.50
C MET A 219 43.46 -26.96 30.84
N TRP A 220 42.63 -27.03 31.87
CA TRP A 220 43.10 -27.32 33.22
C TRP A 220 42.05 -28.13 33.98
N SER A 221 42.45 -29.34 34.29
CA SER A 221 41.68 -30.35 35.00
C SER A 221 41.61 -30.06 36.50
N LYS A 222 40.51 -30.53 37.12
CA LYS A 222 40.38 -31.22 38.44
C LYS A 222 39.16 -30.70 39.23
N PRO A 223 38.67 -31.44 40.25
CA PRO A 223 37.92 -32.68 40.13
C PRO A 223 36.53 -32.60 40.81
N ARG A 224 35.68 -33.59 40.52
CA ARG A 224 34.36 -33.80 41.14
C ARG A 224 34.48 -34.14 42.62
N LEU A 225 33.62 -33.56 43.45
CA LEU A 225 33.13 -34.19 44.68
C LEU A 225 31.59 -34.14 44.68
N ALA A 226 31.01 -35.31 44.95
CA ALA A 226 29.58 -35.57 45.04
C ALA A 226 29.09 -35.43 46.49
N SER A 227 27.83 -35.00 46.64
CA SER A 227 26.96 -35.25 47.80
C SER A 227 25.54 -34.87 47.35
N VAL A 228 24.52 -35.73 47.20
CA VAL A 228 23.85 -36.75 48.03
C VAL A 228 22.84 -36.16 49.03
N VAL A 229 21.58 -36.61 48.88
CA VAL A 229 20.33 -36.48 49.69
C VAL A 229 19.70 -35.06 49.86
N SER A 230 18.39 -34.83 50.01
CA SER A 230 17.19 -35.66 50.20
C SER A 230 15.89 -34.83 50.10
N VAL A 231 14.78 -35.53 49.80
CA VAL A 231 13.43 -35.43 50.40
C VAL A 231 12.44 -34.31 50.01
N MET A 232 11.25 -34.84 49.71
CA MET A 232 9.93 -34.26 49.44
C MET A 232 9.38 -33.35 50.56
N HIS A 233 8.39 -32.50 50.23
CA HIS A 233 7.05 -32.56 50.82
C HIS A 233 6.03 -31.71 50.02
N SER A 234 4.90 -32.34 49.73
CA SER A 234 3.61 -31.73 49.39
C SER A 234 3.03 -30.96 50.58
N ALA A 235 2.21 -29.93 50.34
CA ALA A 235 0.85 -29.83 50.90
C ALA A 235 0.17 -28.49 50.58
N ALA A 236 -1.10 -28.61 50.24
CA ALA A 236 -2.09 -27.56 50.05
C ALA A 236 -2.35 -26.71 51.30
N LYS A 237 -2.80 -25.46 51.11
CA LYS A 237 -3.74 -24.86 52.06
C LYS A 237 -4.66 -23.82 51.41
N GLN A 238 -5.94 -24.15 51.53
CA GLN A 238 -7.12 -23.39 51.17
C GLN A 238 -7.64 -22.67 52.42
N ARG A 239 -7.86 -21.34 52.37
CA ARG A 239 -8.73 -20.55 53.27
C ARG A 239 -9.17 -19.29 52.51
N ARG A 240 -10.41 -19.17 52.03
CA ARG A 240 -11.62 -18.66 52.69
C ARG A 240 -11.45 -17.33 53.45
N ARG A 241 -12.19 -16.33 52.92
CA ARG A 241 -13.24 -15.51 53.58
C ARG A 241 -12.90 -14.10 54.09
N LEU A 242 -13.74 -13.18 53.58
CA LEU A 242 -14.57 -12.16 54.26
C LEU A 242 -14.22 -10.67 54.14
N HIS A 243 -15.32 -9.94 54.13
CA HIS A 243 -15.59 -8.53 53.87
C HIS A 243 -14.80 -7.51 54.71
N GLY A 244 -14.65 -6.31 54.15
CA GLY A 244 -14.32 -5.09 54.89
C GLY A 244 -14.60 -3.85 54.05
N ALA A 245 -15.49 -3.00 54.54
CA ALA A 245 -15.94 -1.75 53.92
C ALA A 245 -14.90 -0.60 54.02
N THR A 246 -15.03 0.35 53.09
CA THR A 246 -14.67 1.81 53.05
C THR A 246 -13.96 2.44 54.26
N PRO A 247 -13.09 3.49 54.12
CA PRO A 247 -13.43 4.74 53.41
C PRO A 247 -12.27 5.60 52.81
N SER A 248 -12.69 6.76 52.29
CA SER A 248 -11.97 8.04 52.13
C SER A 248 -10.85 8.18 51.09
N ARG A 249 -11.10 9.15 50.22
CA ARG A 249 -10.30 9.63 49.10
C ARG A 249 -9.53 10.89 49.56
N PRO A 250 -8.19 10.94 49.51
CA PRO A 250 -7.47 12.19 49.64
C PRO A 250 -7.26 12.84 48.27
N SER A 251 -7.53 14.14 48.22
CA SER A 251 -7.17 15.07 47.16
C SER A 251 -5.65 15.09 46.92
N THR A 252 -5.23 15.07 45.66
CA THR A 252 -3.83 15.27 45.26
C THR A 252 -3.70 16.59 44.49
N PRO A 253 -2.68 17.41 44.80
CA PRO A 253 -2.51 18.74 44.22
C PRO A 253 -1.87 18.73 42.82
N LEU A 254 -2.08 19.85 42.14
CA LEU A 254 -1.47 20.25 40.88
C LEU A 254 0.06 20.42 40.98
N THR A 255 0.70 20.21 39.82
CA THR A 255 1.97 20.82 39.34
C THR A 255 3.26 20.01 39.51
N ALA A 256 3.75 19.47 38.39
CA ALA A 256 5.14 19.60 37.95
C ALA A 256 5.27 19.10 36.50
N GLN A 257 5.41 20.01 35.54
CA GLN A 257 5.89 19.69 34.20
C GLN A 257 7.29 19.06 34.29
N ARG A 258 7.41 17.79 33.93
CA ARG A 258 8.70 17.19 33.59
C ARG A 258 8.80 17.10 32.08
N HIS A 259 9.78 17.80 31.52
CA HIS A 259 10.25 17.56 30.16
C HIS A 259 10.67 16.08 30.02
N PRO A 260 10.21 15.35 28.99
CA PRO A 260 10.80 14.07 28.66
C PRO A 260 12.14 14.31 27.95
N THR A 261 13.24 14.00 28.64
CA THR A 261 14.54 13.76 28.03
C THR A 261 14.54 12.42 27.31
N ASP A 262 15.33 12.37 26.23
CA ASP A 262 15.79 11.18 25.50
C ASP A 262 14.76 10.37 24.69
N ASN A 263 14.59 10.83 23.45
CA ASN A 263 14.09 10.01 22.35
C ASN A 263 15.04 8.83 22.06
N LYS A 264 14.73 7.68 22.65
CA LYS A 264 15.38 6.37 22.49
C LYS A 264 15.25 5.73 21.09
N TRP A 265 15.02 6.54 20.05
CA TRP A 265 14.83 6.10 18.65
C TRP A 265 15.84 6.71 17.67
N ALA A 266 16.83 7.46 18.15
CA ALA A 266 17.93 7.95 17.33
C ALA A 266 19.04 6.90 17.19
N VAL A 267 18.81 5.85 16.40
CA VAL A 267 19.92 5.06 15.82
C VAL A 267 19.52 4.67 14.41
N PHE A 268 20.03 5.44 13.44
CA PHE A 268 20.54 5.05 12.12
C PHE A 268 20.63 6.33 11.27
N ASN A 269 21.79 7.01 11.36
CA ASN A 269 22.23 7.98 10.37
C ASN A 269 23.05 7.22 9.33
N PRO A 270 22.57 7.01 8.09
CA PRO A 270 23.48 6.63 7.02
C PRO A 270 24.16 7.90 6.51
N MET A 271 25.45 8.08 6.84
CA MET A 271 26.31 9.03 6.11
C MET A 271 26.44 8.51 4.68
N TRP A 272 25.94 9.27 3.72
CA TRP A 272 26.30 9.09 2.32
C TRP A 272 27.20 10.26 1.92
N HIS A 273 28.44 9.95 1.55
CA HIS A 273 29.32 10.90 0.88
C HIS A 273 28.95 10.94 -0.60
N ILE A 274 28.72 12.13 -1.13
CA ILE A 274 28.66 12.39 -2.56
C ILE A 274 30.10 12.73 -2.98
N ARG A 275 30.63 12.01 -3.98
CA ARG A 275 31.81 12.40 -4.75
C ARG A 275 31.36 13.19 -5.96
#